data_AF-A0A9D1M806-F1
#
_entry.id   AF-A0A9D1M806-F1
#
_cell.length_a   1.000
_cell.length_b   1.000
_cell.length_c   1.000
_cell.angle_alpha   90.00
_cell.angle_beta   90.00
_cell.angle_gamma   90.00
#
_symmetry.space_group_name_H-M   'P 1'
#
loop_
_entity.id
_entity.type
_entity.pdbx_description
1 polymer ?
#
loop_
_entity_poly.entity_id
_entity_poly.type
_entity_poly.pdbx_seq_one_letter_code
_entity_poly.pdbx_strand_id
1 'polypeptide(L)'
;MNWNFLKQLYTPPVETKAEEGAETEPQTTPETKHTPVNRAEQTATASEYLSNLLVMCTPNPLLDKITQLINSSIPEFLRQCIDEETEKKLIYNHLQEPLTDYIHRISEQVKTDFQQEAKTEIDRLSTRADSLAARLHEAEQSKEETQRQQLSSERQRRTLADKVQEMENRIDKLEKEKESIQRAKEELHKRLSRTEMTHRTDSEQSAAFQKEIADYKQQLQEAQTRIQLLEKKAQKNPAPSNEQTNIEENLAAEKEKNNSLNSEIQRLLSVQQGLHAQLRKAMGEKEELTSRIEELSNSLETLRNKHDYKKAETEKVQQLQEKLEKIDQLYHTAQQQHQEAINQMAQDAQERTALQNELSKLRKKLKKQAEEFSQELNTLKKQEEVKKENPATIFIKPIELDNDNWLVSPKPDTPEEIEQRRAAERARKKEEEEEAARLKAEQNKPNPAQMSLW
;
A
#
# COMPACT_ATOMS: atom_id res chain seq x y z
N MET A 1 -17.55 7.92 29.33
CA MET A 1 -17.65 7.54 27.91
C MET A 1 -18.71 8.42 27.26
N ASN A 2 -18.31 9.17 26.24
CA ASN A 2 -19.03 10.34 25.75
C ASN A 2 -20.12 9.94 24.73
N TRP A 3 -21.39 10.08 25.11
CA TRP A 3 -22.57 9.67 24.33
C TRP A 3 -22.75 10.44 23.01
N ASN A 4 -21.96 11.49 22.76
CA ASN A 4 -22.01 12.27 21.52
C ASN A 4 -21.21 11.67 20.35
N PHE A 5 -20.30 10.71 20.60
CA PHE A 5 -19.47 10.15 19.53
C PHE A 5 -20.21 9.06 18.71
N LEU A 6 -21.22 8.41 19.27
CA LEU A 6 -22.00 7.35 18.60
C LEU A 6 -23.09 7.87 17.66
N LYS A 7 -23.45 9.17 17.72
CA LYS A 7 -24.43 9.77 16.80
C LYS A 7 -23.84 10.20 15.45
N GLN A 8 -22.51 10.29 15.34
CA GLN A 8 -21.84 10.73 14.10
C GLN A 8 -21.58 9.61 13.10
N LEU A 9 -21.80 8.34 13.46
CA LEU A 9 -21.56 7.18 12.58
C LEU A 9 -22.84 6.56 11.99
N TYR A 10 -24.01 7.15 12.27
CA TYR A 10 -25.29 6.64 11.76
C TYR A 10 -26.21 7.79 11.32
N THR A 11 -25.92 8.34 10.15
CA THR A 11 -26.86 9.18 9.39
C THR A 11 -27.16 8.48 8.06
N PRO A 12 -28.37 7.92 7.86
CA PRO A 12 -28.80 7.43 6.55
C PRO A 12 -29.10 8.62 5.62
N PRO A 13 -28.80 8.54 4.32
CA PRO A 13 -29.30 9.53 3.38
C PRO A 13 -30.80 9.28 3.17
N VAL A 14 -31.58 10.31 3.46
CA VAL A 14 -33.02 10.42 3.23
C VAL A 14 -33.30 10.46 1.73
N GLU A 15 -34.31 9.68 1.33
CA GLU A 15 -34.97 9.75 0.02
C GLU A 15 -35.53 11.15 -0.25
N THR A 16 -35.16 11.74 -1.37
CA THR A 16 -35.96 12.80 -2.02
C THR A 16 -36.52 12.26 -3.33
N LYS A 17 -37.85 12.20 -3.39
CA LYS A 17 -38.66 11.88 -4.56
C LYS A 17 -38.59 13.00 -5.61
N ALA A 18 -38.42 12.56 -6.87
CA ALA A 18 -39.14 12.93 -8.09
C ALA A 18 -39.47 14.40 -8.41
N GLU A 19 -38.78 14.92 -9.45
CA GLU A 19 -39.33 15.72 -10.56
C GLU A 19 -38.57 15.24 -11.83
N GLU A 20 -39.17 14.38 -12.66
CA GLU A 20 -39.80 14.69 -13.96
C GLU A 20 -38.93 15.48 -14.96
N GLY A 21 -38.55 14.78 -16.05
CA GLY A 21 -38.65 15.32 -17.41
C GLY A 21 -37.45 16.06 -17.99
N ALA A 22 -36.47 15.34 -18.54
CA ALA A 22 -35.78 15.76 -19.76
C ALA A 22 -35.23 14.54 -20.50
N GLU A 23 -35.92 14.15 -21.57
CA GLU A 23 -35.36 13.32 -22.62
C GLU A 23 -34.12 14.01 -23.20
N THR A 24 -32.96 13.37 -23.09
CA THR A 24 -31.87 13.59 -24.03
C THR A 24 -31.26 12.25 -24.38
N GLU A 25 -31.30 11.99 -25.68
CA GLU A 25 -30.71 10.88 -26.43
C GLU A 25 -29.30 10.50 -25.95
N PRO A 26 -28.90 9.22 -26.13
CA PRO A 26 -27.55 8.77 -25.81
C PRO A 26 -26.54 9.45 -26.73
N GLN A 27 -25.88 10.50 -26.23
CA GLN A 27 -24.67 11.01 -26.85
C GLN A 27 -23.59 9.95 -26.72
N THR A 28 -23.34 9.30 -27.86
CA THR A 28 -22.11 8.62 -28.21
C THR A 28 -20.91 9.42 -27.71
N THR A 29 -20.16 8.85 -26.78
CA THR A 29 -18.77 9.24 -26.51
C THR A 29 -18.04 9.36 -27.84
N PRO A 30 -17.33 10.47 -28.12
CA PRO A 30 -16.54 10.54 -29.34
C PRO A 30 -15.44 9.50 -29.21
N GLU A 31 -15.49 8.48 -30.07
CA GLU A 31 -14.29 7.77 -30.46
C GLU A 31 -13.26 8.83 -30.82
N THR A 32 -12.22 8.96 -30.01
CA THR A 32 -10.98 9.60 -30.43
C THR A 32 -10.39 8.69 -31.50
N LYS A 33 -10.89 8.85 -32.73
CA LYS A 33 -10.21 8.43 -33.93
C LYS A 33 -8.90 9.19 -33.96
N HIS A 34 -7.87 8.60 -33.36
CA HIS A 34 -6.50 8.89 -33.73
C HIS A 34 -6.39 8.52 -35.20
N THR A 35 -6.68 9.49 -36.05
CA THR A 35 -6.20 9.51 -37.42
C THR A 35 -4.69 9.32 -37.28
N PRO A 36 -4.09 8.24 -37.79
CA PRO A 36 -2.65 8.07 -37.73
C PRO A 36 -2.08 9.24 -38.53
N VAL A 37 -1.55 10.24 -37.82
CA VAL A 37 -0.81 11.33 -38.44
C VAL A 37 0.28 10.65 -39.24
N ASN A 38 0.21 10.86 -40.56
CA ASN A 38 0.97 10.17 -41.58
C ASN A 38 2.45 10.55 -41.43
N ARG A 39 3.13 9.92 -40.47
CA ARG A 39 4.54 10.18 -40.13
C ARG A 39 5.45 9.85 -41.31
N ALA A 40 5.01 8.96 -42.19
CA ALA A 40 5.68 8.61 -43.44
C ALA A 40 5.75 9.79 -44.43
N GLU A 41 4.68 10.59 -44.56
CA GLU A 41 4.64 11.77 -45.45
C GLU A 41 5.53 12.91 -44.95
N GLN A 42 5.66 13.09 -43.63
CA GLN A 42 6.56 14.07 -43.03
C GLN A 42 8.04 13.67 -43.13
N THR A 43 8.36 12.37 -43.03
CA THR A 43 9.74 11.89 -43.28
C THR A 43 10.13 11.94 -44.76
N ALA A 44 9.17 11.74 -45.68
CA ALA A 44 9.41 11.83 -47.11
C ALA A 44 9.70 13.28 -47.55
N THR A 45 8.89 14.23 -47.09
CA THR A 45 9.08 15.67 -47.35
C THR A 45 10.36 16.22 -46.72
N ALA A 46 10.76 15.76 -45.52
CA ALA A 46 12.03 16.15 -44.90
C ALA A 46 13.26 15.58 -45.64
N SER A 47 13.17 14.35 -46.16
CA SER A 47 14.26 13.75 -46.95
C SER A 47 14.42 14.45 -48.31
N GLU A 48 13.32 14.84 -48.97
CA GLU A 48 13.38 15.65 -50.20
C GLU A 48 13.94 17.05 -49.94
N TYR A 49 13.61 17.66 -48.80
CA TYR A 49 14.14 18.97 -48.42
C TYR A 49 15.65 18.94 -48.17
N LEU A 50 16.15 17.90 -47.49
CA LEU A 50 17.59 17.72 -47.25
C LEU A 50 18.36 17.42 -48.53
N SER A 51 17.82 16.58 -49.42
CA SER A 51 18.43 16.34 -50.74
C SER A 51 18.45 17.61 -51.60
N ASN A 52 17.38 18.41 -51.62
CA ASN A 52 17.34 19.67 -52.36
C ASN A 52 18.27 20.74 -51.77
N LEU A 53 18.42 20.80 -50.44
CA LEU A 53 19.39 21.69 -49.79
C LEU A 53 20.83 21.29 -50.12
N LEU A 54 21.08 19.99 -50.33
CA LEU A 54 22.39 19.45 -50.67
C LEU A 54 22.85 19.78 -52.08
N VAL A 55 21.94 19.66 -53.06
CA VAL A 55 22.19 20.01 -54.46
C VAL A 55 22.46 21.51 -54.62
N MET A 56 21.94 22.34 -53.70
CA MET A 56 22.10 23.79 -53.71
C MET A 56 23.28 24.31 -52.86
N CYS A 57 23.96 23.47 -52.08
CA CYS A 57 25.04 23.89 -51.20
C CYS A 57 26.19 22.90 -51.14
N THR A 58 27.06 22.92 -52.15
CA THR A 58 28.46 23.13 -51.80
C THR A 58 28.61 24.60 -51.43
N PRO A 59 28.97 24.95 -50.20
CA PRO A 59 29.12 26.35 -49.85
C PRO A 59 30.26 26.93 -50.69
N ASN A 60 29.95 27.81 -51.64
CA ASN A 60 30.95 28.67 -52.29
C ASN A 60 31.95 29.27 -51.27
N PRO A 61 31.55 29.62 -50.02
CA PRO A 61 32.49 30.05 -48.99
C PRO A 61 33.51 28.99 -48.52
N LEU A 62 33.16 27.70 -48.56
CA LEU A 62 34.09 26.60 -48.25
C LEU A 62 35.08 26.44 -49.41
N LEU A 63 34.56 26.47 -50.64
CA LEU A 63 35.37 26.39 -51.85
C LEU A 63 36.34 27.57 -51.96
N ASP A 64 35.87 28.79 -51.66
CA ASP A 64 36.69 30.01 -51.61
C ASP A 64 37.79 29.93 -50.56
N LYS A 65 37.54 29.33 -49.39
CA LYS A 65 38.56 29.12 -48.36
C LYS A 65 39.57 28.05 -48.76
N ILE A 66 39.14 26.99 -49.43
CA ILE A 66 40.04 25.94 -49.94
C ILE A 66 40.94 26.53 -51.03
N THR A 67 40.37 27.29 -51.97
CA THR A 67 41.13 28.01 -53.01
C THR A 67 42.06 29.05 -52.39
N GLN A 68 41.64 29.81 -51.37
CA GLN A 68 42.52 30.74 -50.65
C GLN A 68 43.68 30.03 -49.95
N LEU A 69 43.43 28.86 -49.34
CA LEU A 69 44.46 28.07 -48.67
C LEU A 69 45.47 27.50 -49.67
N ILE A 70 44.98 26.95 -50.78
CA ILE A 70 45.82 26.41 -51.87
C ILE A 70 46.64 27.52 -52.50
N ASN A 71 46.01 28.65 -52.85
CA ASN A 71 46.73 29.80 -53.39
C ASN A 71 47.74 30.33 -52.37
N SER A 72 47.40 30.44 -51.08
CA SER A 72 48.34 30.85 -50.03
C SER A 72 49.59 29.94 -49.89
N SER A 73 49.49 28.69 -50.32
CA SER A 73 50.56 27.69 -50.26
C SER A 73 51.47 27.66 -51.50
N ILE A 74 51.07 28.31 -52.59
CA ILE A 74 51.83 28.36 -53.85
C ILE A 74 52.66 29.66 -53.91
N PRO A 75 53.90 29.64 -54.46
CA PRO A 75 54.70 30.85 -54.66
C PRO A 75 54.03 31.92 -55.54
N GLU A 76 54.24 33.19 -55.20
CA GLU A 76 53.54 34.36 -55.78
C GLU A 76 53.61 34.45 -57.31
N PHE A 77 54.71 34.00 -57.91
CA PHE A 77 54.90 33.98 -59.37
C PHE A 77 53.96 33.02 -60.10
N LEU A 78 53.58 31.90 -59.47
CA LEU A 78 52.68 30.91 -60.07
C LEU A 78 51.20 31.27 -59.85
N ARG A 79 50.87 32.06 -58.82
CA ARG A 79 49.50 32.54 -58.57
C ARG A 79 48.99 33.46 -59.68
N GLN A 80 49.85 34.33 -60.21
CA GLN A 80 49.48 35.28 -61.26
C GLN A 80 49.20 34.61 -62.62
N CYS A 81 49.60 33.35 -62.77
CA CYS A 81 49.44 32.58 -64.01
C CYS A 81 48.25 31.59 -63.96
N ILE A 82 47.53 31.51 -62.83
CA ILE A 82 46.42 30.58 -62.63
C ILE A 82 45.13 31.38 -62.61
N ASP A 83 44.15 30.96 -63.42
CA ASP A 83 42.81 31.52 -63.39
C ASP A 83 42.02 30.92 -62.20
N GLU A 84 41.67 31.78 -61.25
CA GLU A 84 40.98 31.38 -60.00
C GLU A 84 39.63 30.71 -60.26
N GLU A 85 38.94 31.03 -61.36
CA GLU A 85 37.64 30.43 -61.68
C GLU A 85 37.75 29.00 -62.21
N THR A 86 38.78 28.69 -63.01
CA THR A 86 39.01 27.33 -63.51
C THR A 86 39.54 26.41 -62.42
N GLU A 87 40.37 26.92 -61.51
CA GLU A 87 40.81 26.18 -60.31
C GLU A 87 39.63 25.82 -59.40
N LYS A 88 38.73 26.79 -59.11
CA LYS A 88 37.51 26.55 -58.34
C LYS A 88 36.63 25.48 -58.99
N LYS A 89 36.46 25.50 -60.32
CA LYS A 89 35.68 24.48 -61.05
C LYS A 89 36.31 23.09 -60.97
N LEU A 90 37.64 22.98 -61.04
CA LEU A 90 38.35 21.70 -60.89
C LEU A 90 38.25 21.14 -59.46
N ILE A 91 38.46 22.01 -58.46
CA ILE A 91 38.30 21.70 -57.04
C ILE A 91 36.86 21.25 -56.76
N TYR A 92 35.87 21.96 -57.30
CA TYR A 92 34.45 21.62 -57.19
C TYR A 92 34.17 20.23 -57.76
N ASN A 93 34.57 19.96 -59.01
CA ASN A 93 34.31 18.68 -59.66
C ASN A 93 34.94 17.50 -58.93
N HIS A 94 36.13 17.68 -58.34
CA HIS A 94 36.83 16.61 -57.62
C HIS A 94 36.31 16.40 -56.19
N LEU A 95 35.78 17.45 -55.54
CA LEU A 95 35.20 17.37 -54.19
C LEU A 95 33.73 16.99 -54.19
N GLN A 96 33.00 17.25 -55.28
CA GLN A 96 31.56 17.01 -55.36
C GLN A 96 31.21 15.53 -55.10
N GLU A 97 31.91 14.59 -55.74
CA GLU A 97 31.61 13.16 -55.62
C GLU A 97 31.91 12.61 -54.20
N PRO A 98 33.10 12.83 -53.59
CA PRO A 98 33.36 12.41 -52.21
C PRO A 98 32.46 13.07 -51.16
N LEU A 99 32.12 14.36 -51.32
CA LEU A 99 31.22 15.05 -50.40
C LEU A 99 29.79 14.53 -50.52
N THR A 100 29.31 14.28 -51.74
CA THR A 100 27.97 13.75 -51.98
C THR A 100 27.86 12.33 -51.44
N ASP A 101 28.88 11.48 -51.65
CA ASP A 101 28.96 10.14 -51.07
C ASP A 101 28.99 10.15 -49.54
N TYR A 102 29.79 11.04 -48.95
CA TYR A 102 29.87 11.16 -47.49
C TYR A 102 28.53 11.60 -46.90
N ILE A 103 27.86 12.57 -47.53
CA ILE A 103 26.55 13.03 -47.06
C ILE A 103 25.49 11.95 -47.29
N HIS A 104 25.52 11.22 -48.40
CA HIS A 104 24.63 10.08 -48.59
C HIS A 104 24.81 9.04 -47.50
N ARG A 105 26.05 8.67 -47.16
CA ARG A 105 26.34 7.76 -46.05
C ARG A 105 25.80 8.28 -44.71
N ILE A 106 25.99 9.56 -44.40
CA ILE A 106 25.41 10.16 -43.19
C ILE A 106 23.88 10.09 -43.25
N SER A 107 23.27 10.41 -44.39
CA SER A 107 21.82 10.42 -44.54
C SER A 107 21.23 9.02 -44.40
N GLU A 108 21.90 8.00 -44.94
CA GLU A 108 21.52 6.59 -44.78
C GLU A 108 21.68 6.15 -43.33
N GLN A 109 22.79 6.50 -42.69
CA GLN A 109 23.01 6.19 -41.28
C GLN A 109 21.95 6.83 -40.38
N VAL A 110 21.63 8.12 -40.58
CA VAL A 110 20.56 8.81 -39.83
C VAL A 110 19.20 8.15 -40.08
N LYS A 111 18.92 7.73 -41.32
CA LYS A 111 17.68 7.01 -41.64
C LYS A 111 17.62 5.66 -40.95
N THR A 112 18.70 4.87 -40.96
CA THR A 112 18.73 3.56 -40.30
C THR A 112 18.60 3.69 -38.79
N ASP A 113 19.30 4.65 -38.19
CA ASP A 113 19.25 4.90 -36.74
C ASP A 113 17.84 5.31 -36.32
N PHE A 114 17.23 6.25 -37.05
CA PHE A 114 15.86 6.67 -36.79
C PHE A 114 14.84 5.54 -36.95
N GLN A 115 14.99 4.70 -37.99
CA GLN A 115 14.12 3.55 -38.20
C GLN A 115 14.28 2.49 -37.10
N GLN A 116 15.51 2.27 -36.63
CA GLN A 116 15.78 1.35 -35.54
C GLN A 116 15.17 1.87 -34.23
N GLU A 117 15.39 3.14 -33.90
CA GLU A 117 14.80 3.77 -32.71
C GLU A 117 13.28 3.72 -32.75
N ALA A 118 12.67 4.06 -33.89
CA ALA A 118 11.22 3.98 -34.08
C ALA A 118 10.69 2.55 -33.88
N LYS A 119 11.37 1.53 -34.43
CA LYS A 119 10.99 0.12 -34.22
C LYS A 119 11.09 -0.28 -32.75
N THR A 120 12.20 0.06 -32.09
CA THR A 120 12.37 -0.26 -30.67
C THR A 120 11.33 0.41 -29.79
N GLU A 121 10.93 1.64 -30.11
CA GLU A 121 9.89 2.33 -29.36
C GLU A 121 8.50 1.74 -29.63
N ILE A 122 8.21 1.32 -30.87
CA ILE A 122 6.96 0.58 -31.18
C ILE A 122 6.90 -0.74 -30.41
N ASP A 123 7.98 -1.52 -30.39
CA ASP A 123 8.05 -2.79 -29.66
C ASP A 123 7.91 -2.57 -28.14
N ARG A 124 8.53 -1.50 -27.62
CA ARG A 124 8.39 -1.09 -26.22
C ARG A 124 6.96 -0.67 -25.87
N LEU A 125 6.30 0.08 -26.75
CA LEU A 125 4.90 0.47 -26.54
C LEU A 125 3.97 -0.72 -26.66
N SER A 126 4.20 -1.64 -27.60
CA SER A 126 3.43 -2.88 -27.76
C SER A 126 3.54 -3.77 -26.52
N THR A 127 4.76 -4.05 -26.06
CA THR A 127 4.99 -4.85 -24.84
C THR A 127 4.37 -4.20 -23.60
N ARG A 128 4.40 -2.86 -23.50
CA ARG A 128 3.72 -2.13 -22.43
C ARG A 128 2.20 -2.26 -22.55
N ALA A 129 1.63 -2.16 -23.74
CA ALA A 129 0.20 -2.35 -23.97
C ALA A 129 -0.24 -3.77 -23.60
N ASP A 130 0.51 -4.80 -24.01
CA ASP A 130 0.24 -6.20 -23.66
C ASP A 130 0.32 -6.42 -22.14
N SER A 131 1.32 -5.83 -21.47
CA SER A 131 1.44 -5.91 -20.00
C SER A 131 0.28 -5.21 -19.28
N LEU A 132 -0.24 -4.11 -19.83
CA LEU A 132 -1.41 -3.42 -19.28
C LEU A 132 -2.68 -4.23 -19.52
N ALA A 133 -2.84 -4.85 -20.69
CA ALA A 133 -3.97 -5.73 -20.98
C ALA A 133 -3.98 -6.96 -20.06
N ALA A 134 -2.81 -7.58 -19.84
CA ALA A 134 -2.68 -8.70 -18.89
C ALA A 134 -3.06 -8.30 -17.46
N ARG A 135 -2.57 -7.14 -16.99
CA ARG A 135 -2.92 -6.60 -15.66
C ARG A 135 -4.40 -6.25 -15.53
N LEU A 136 -5.02 -5.74 -16.60
CA LEU A 136 -6.45 -5.47 -16.63
C LEU A 136 -7.24 -6.77 -16.50
N HIS A 137 -6.86 -7.80 -17.26
CA HIS A 137 -7.50 -9.10 -17.19
C HIS A 137 -7.36 -9.76 -15.81
N GLU A 138 -6.17 -9.69 -15.20
CA GLU A 138 -5.95 -10.17 -13.83
C GLU A 138 -6.80 -9.40 -12.80
N ALA A 139 -6.92 -8.08 -12.95
CA ALA A 139 -7.77 -7.27 -12.09
C ALA A 139 -9.26 -7.61 -12.25
N GLU A 140 -9.73 -7.89 -13.47
CA GLU A 140 -11.09 -8.36 -13.73
C GLU A 140 -11.35 -9.73 -13.08
N GLN A 141 -10.44 -10.69 -13.25
CA GLN A 141 -10.56 -12.00 -12.60
C GLN A 141 -10.60 -11.89 -11.06
N SER A 142 -9.74 -11.05 -10.48
CA SER A 142 -9.73 -10.79 -9.04
C SER A 142 -11.04 -10.15 -8.54
N LYS A 143 -11.62 -9.23 -9.34
CA LYS A 143 -12.92 -8.63 -9.06
C LYS A 143 -14.05 -9.67 -9.12
N GLU A 144 -14.07 -10.53 -10.12
CA GLU A 144 -15.05 -11.60 -10.24
C GLU A 144 -14.98 -12.58 -9.07
N GLU A 145 -13.77 -12.98 -8.66
CA GLU A 145 -13.57 -13.87 -7.51
C GLU A 145 -14.08 -13.22 -6.21
N THR A 146 -13.78 -11.94 -6.01
CA THR A 146 -14.29 -11.18 -4.86
C THR A 146 -15.82 -11.10 -4.87
N GLN A 147 -16.43 -10.87 -6.04
CA GLN A 147 -17.88 -10.85 -6.18
C GLN A 147 -18.51 -12.22 -5.88
N ARG A 148 -17.90 -13.32 -6.36
CA ARG A 148 -18.32 -14.69 -6.05
C ARG A 148 -18.22 -14.97 -4.55
N GLN A 149 -17.13 -14.55 -3.91
CA GLN A 149 -16.94 -14.71 -2.47
C GLN A 149 -17.97 -13.91 -1.67
N GLN A 150 -18.26 -12.66 -2.08
CA GLN A 150 -19.31 -11.84 -1.47
C GLN A 150 -20.70 -12.48 -1.61
N LEU A 151 -21.06 -12.98 -2.79
CA LEU A 151 -22.33 -13.66 -3.01
C LEU A 151 -22.44 -14.95 -2.18
N SER A 152 -21.35 -15.71 -2.05
CA SER A 152 -21.29 -16.90 -1.19
C SER A 152 -21.47 -16.54 0.28
N SER A 153 -20.76 -15.51 0.77
CA SER A 153 -20.89 -15.00 2.13
C SER A 153 -22.31 -14.47 2.41
N GLU A 154 -22.90 -13.75 1.46
CA GLU A 154 -24.26 -13.24 1.57
C GLU A 154 -25.29 -14.37 1.60
N ARG A 155 -25.10 -15.43 0.81
CA ARG A 155 -25.94 -16.65 0.89
C ARG A 155 -25.82 -17.31 2.26
N GLN A 156 -24.60 -17.47 2.77
CA GLN A 156 -24.36 -18.01 4.12
C GLN A 156 -25.02 -17.14 5.19
N ARG A 157 -24.90 -15.81 5.10
CA ARG A 157 -25.52 -14.85 6.00
C ARG A 157 -27.04 -14.98 5.99
N ARG A 158 -27.67 -15.15 4.82
CA ARG A 158 -29.11 -15.38 4.69
C ARG A 158 -29.52 -16.71 5.32
N THR A 159 -28.83 -17.80 5.03
CA THR A 159 -29.12 -19.10 5.66
C THR A 159 -28.99 -19.06 7.18
N LEU A 160 -27.99 -18.35 7.71
CA LEU A 160 -27.86 -18.15 9.16
C LEU A 160 -28.98 -17.27 9.72
N ALA A 161 -29.37 -16.20 9.02
CA ALA A 161 -30.50 -15.36 9.41
C ALA A 161 -31.81 -16.15 9.43
N ASP A 162 -32.07 -17.00 8.43
CA ASP A 162 -33.25 -17.87 8.37
C ASP A 162 -33.27 -18.85 9.56
N LYS A 163 -32.12 -19.45 9.90
CA LYS A 163 -31.98 -20.31 11.09
C LYS A 163 -32.20 -19.55 12.40
N VAL A 164 -31.69 -18.33 12.51
CA VAL A 164 -31.93 -17.47 13.68
C VAL A 164 -33.42 -17.18 13.80
N GLN A 165 -34.07 -16.78 12.70
CA GLN A 165 -35.51 -16.52 12.68
C GLN A 165 -36.33 -17.79 13.01
N GLU A 166 -35.92 -18.97 12.54
CA GLU A 166 -36.54 -20.24 12.91
C GLU A 166 -36.40 -20.53 14.41
N MET A 167 -35.22 -20.29 14.98
CA MET A 167 -34.95 -20.46 16.40
C MET A 167 -35.73 -19.46 17.25
N GLU A 168 -35.81 -18.19 16.84
CA GLU A 168 -36.64 -17.16 17.47
C GLU A 168 -38.11 -17.57 17.47
N ASN A 169 -38.64 -18.00 16.32
CA ASN A 169 -40.01 -18.52 16.23
C ASN A 169 -40.24 -19.76 17.11
N ARG A 170 -39.22 -20.61 17.28
CA ARG A 170 -39.31 -21.78 18.17
C ARG A 170 -39.31 -21.36 19.63
N ILE A 171 -38.50 -20.37 20.01
CA ILE A 171 -38.49 -19.77 21.34
C ILE A 171 -39.86 -19.17 21.64
N ASP A 172 -40.42 -18.35 20.75
CA ASP A 172 -41.75 -17.76 20.92
C ASP A 172 -42.85 -18.82 21.12
N LYS A 173 -42.78 -19.96 20.40
CA LYS A 173 -43.70 -21.09 20.60
C LYS A 173 -43.53 -21.72 21.97
N LEU A 174 -42.30 -21.98 22.39
CA LEU A 174 -42.00 -22.55 23.70
C LEU A 174 -42.41 -21.61 24.84
N GLU A 175 -42.25 -20.30 24.67
CA GLU A 175 -42.72 -19.30 25.63
C GLU A 175 -44.25 -19.29 25.74
N LYS A 176 -44.97 -19.33 24.62
CA LYS A 176 -46.44 -19.46 24.62
C LYS A 176 -46.91 -20.78 25.26
N GLU A 177 -46.23 -21.89 24.98
CA GLU A 177 -46.50 -23.18 25.62
C GLU A 177 -46.27 -23.11 27.13
N LYS A 178 -45.15 -22.51 27.57
CA LYS A 178 -44.83 -22.28 29.00
C LYS A 178 -45.90 -21.42 29.68
N GLU A 179 -46.30 -20.30 29.07
CA GLU A 179 -47.37 -19.44 29.58
C GLU A 179 -48.71 -20.19 29.66
N SER A 180 -49.01 -21.03 28.67
CA SER A 180 -50.22 -21.86 28.68
C SER A 180 -50.21 -22.90 29.80
N ILE A 181 -49.08 -23.59 30.00
CA ILE A 181 -48.89 -24.54 31.12
C ILE A 181 -48.98 -23.83 32.46
N GLN A 182 -48.39 -22.63 32.57
CA GLN A 182 -48.44 -21.83 33.79
C GLN A 182 -49.89 -21.42 34.11
N ARG A 183 -50.65 -20.97 33.11
CA ARG A 183 -52.10 -20.70 33.26
C ARG A 183 -52.88 -21.96 33.67
N ALA A 184 -52.59 -23.11 33.07
CA ALA A 184 -53.23 -24.37 33.42
C ALA A 184 -52.89 -24.80 34.87
N LYS A 185 -51.64 -24.62 35.31
CA LYS A 185 -51.22 -24.86 36.70
C LYS A 185 -51.96 -23.95 37.68
N GLU A 186 -52.09 -22.67 37.36
CA GLU A 186 -52.84 -21.72 38.18
C GLU A 186 -54.33 -22.06 38.23
N GLU A 187 -54.91 -22.49 37.12
CA GLU A 187 -56.30 -22.96 37.09
C GLU A 187 -56.50 -24.23 37.92
N LEU A 188 -55.61 -25.23 37.78
CA LEU A 188 -55.65 -26.44 38.59
C LEU A 188 -55.47 -26.13 40.07
N HIS A 189 -54.58 -25.20 40.42
CA HIS A 189 -54.41 -24.77 41.81
C HIS A 189 -55.67 -24.09 42.35
N LYS A 190 -56.33 -23.22 41.55
CA LYS A 190 -57.63 -22.63 41.90
C LYS A 190 -58.72 -23.70 42.07
N ARG A 191 -58.74 -24.74 41.21
CA ARG A 191 -59.67 -25.87 41.33
C ARG A 191 -59.39 -26.69 42.59
N LEU A 192 -58.13 -27.03 42.86
CA LEU A 192 -57.70 -27.75 44.06
C LEU A 192 -58.11 -26.98 45.33
N SER A 193 -57.81 -25.69 45.38
CA SER A 193 -58.20 -24.84 46.50
C SER A 193 -59.73 -24.77 46.68
N ARG A 194 -60.51 -24.72 45.59
CA ARG A 194 -61.97 -24.83 45.67
C ARG A 194 -62.42 -26.19 46.19
N THR A 195 -61.85 -27.29 45.71
CA THR A 195 -62.19 -28.64 46.20
C THR A 195 -61.77 -28.85 47.65
N GLU A 196 -60.64 -28.29 48.09
CA GLU A 196 -60.23 -28.31 49.49
C GLU A 196 -61.22 -27.53 50.37
N MET A 197 -61.71 -26.39 49.88
CA MET A 197 -62.75 -25.63 50.57
C MET A 197 -64.08 -26.40 50.64
N THR A 198 -64.49 -27.09 49.57
CA THR A 198 -65.69 -27.96 49.62
C THR A 198 -65.47 -29.18 50.49
N HIS A 199 -64.29 -29.82 50.48
CA HIS A 199 -63.98 -30.93 51.37
C HIS A 199 -63.95 -30.51 52.85
N ARG A 200 -63.53 -29.26 53.16
CA ARG A 200 -63.65 -28.72 54.51
C ARG A 200 -65.12 -28.58 54.91
N THR A 201 -65.96 -28.00 54.07
CA THR A 201 -67.40 -27.90 54.36
C THR A 201 -68.07 -29.27 54.44
N ASP A 202 -67.71 -30.21 53.58
CA ASP A 202 -68.26 -31.57 53.57
C ASP A 202 -67.74 -32.38 54.77
N SER A 203 -66.51 -32.16 55.22
CA SER A 203 -65.98 -32.75 56.45
C SER A 203 -66.63 -32.15 57.69
N GLU A 204 -66.95 -30.86 57.68
CA GLU A 204 -67.72 -30.21 58.76
C GLU A 204 -69.16 -30.75 58.80
N GLN A 205 -69.79 -30.93 57.64
CA GLN A 205 -71.09 -31.58 57.50
C GLN A 205 -71.04 -33.06 57.89
N SER A 206 -70.00 -33.80 57.48
CA SER A 206 -69.79 -35.20 57.86
C SER A 206 -69.52 -35.34 59.35
N ALA A 207 -68.78 -34.41 59.97
CA ALA A 207 -68.62 -34.37 61.42
C ALA A 207 -69.94 -34.07 62.15
N ALA A 208 -70.79 -33.21 61.57
CA ALA A 208 -72.14 -32.96 62.08
C ALA A 208 -73.04 -34.21 61.94
N PHE A 209 -73.04 -34.87 60.77
CA PHE A 209 -73.74 -36.14 60.57
C PHE A 209 -73.18 -37.27 61.44
N GLN A 210 -71.86 -37.31 61.72
CA GLN A 210 -71.26 -38.28 62.63
C GLN A 210 -71.70 -38.05 64.07
N LYS A 211 -71.86 -36.79 64.51
CA LYS A 211 -72.48 -36.49 65.81
C LYS A 211 -73.93 -36.94 65.85
N GLU A 212 -74.70 -36.66 64.80
CA GLU A 212 -76.09 -37.11 64.69
C GLU A 212 -76.18 -38.66 64.66
N ILE A 213 -75.28 -39.34 63.94
CA ILE A 213 -75.16 -40.80 63.94
C ILE A 213 -74.72 -41.32 65.30
N ALA A 214 -73.85 -40.62 66.03
CA ALA A 214 -73.47 -41.01 67.38
C ALA A 214 -74.66 -40.91 68.33
N ASP A 215 -75.47 -39.86 68.22
CA ASP A 215 -76.71 -39.69 68.97
C ASP A 215 -77.73 -40.79 68.60
N TYR A 216 -77.93 -41.09 67.31
CA TYR A 216 -78.77 -42.22 66.87
C TYR A 216 -78.20 -43.58 67.30
N LYS A 217 -76.88 -43.76 67.33
CA LYS A 217 -76.23 -44.98 67.84
C LYS A 217 -76.39 -45.11 69.34
N GLN A 218 -76.37 -44.02 70.09
CA GLN A 218 -76.67 -44.02 71.52
C GLN A 218 -78.13 -44.44 71.76
N GLN A 219 -79.06 -43.88 70.99
CA GLN A 219 -80.47 -44.32 70.99
C GLN A 219 -80.61 -45.80 70.59
N LEU A 220 -79.83 -46.25 69.59
CA LEU A 220 -79.79 -47.66 69.20
C LEU A 220 -79.18 -48.53 70.29
N GLN A 221 -78.17 -48.07 71.02
CA GLN A 221 -77.59 -48.78 72.17
C GLN A 221 -78.57 -48.85 73.34
N GLU A 222 -79.38 -47.82 73.56
CA GLU A 222 -80.49 -47.85 74.52
C GLU A 222 -81.58 -48.84 74.07
N ALA A 223 -81.85 -48.94 72.77
CA ALA A 223 -82.74 -49.97 72.22
C ALA A 223 -82.10 -51.37 72.27
N GLN A 224 -80.80 -51.49 72.03
CA GLN A 224 -80.03 -52.74 72.08
C GLN A 224 -79.80 -53.21 73.51
N THR A 225 -79.66 -52.35 74.52
CA THR A 225 -79.65 -52.78 75.93
C THR A 225 -81.03 -53.33 76.33
N ARG A 226 -82.10 -52.82 75.71
CA ARG A 226 -83.46 -53.39 75.76
C ARG A 226 -83.55 -54.76 75.07
N ILE A 227 -82.89 -54.94 73.93
CA ILE A 227 -82.81 -56.23 73.21
C ILE A 227 -81.84 -57.22 73.89
N GLN A 228 -80.75 -56.77 74.52
CA GLN A 228 -79.79 -57.60 75.26
C GLN A 228 -80.35 -58.09 76.60
N LEU A 229 -81.31 -57.37 77.19
CA LEU A 229 -82.18 -57.90 78.24
C LEU A 229 -83.00 -59.12 77.75
N LEU A 230 -83.28 -59.20 76.45
CA LEU A 230 -84.00 -60.32 75.80
C LEU A 230 -83.05 -61.40 75.23
N GLU A 231 -81.86 -61.03 74.75
CA GLU A 231 -80.87 -61.95 74.15
C GLU A 231 -79.94 -62.63 75.17
N LYS A 232 -80.00 -62.27 76.46
CA LYS A 232 -79.40 -63.03 77.58
C LYS A 232 -79.97 -64.47 77.71
N LYS A 233 -80.86 -64.88 76.80
CA LYS A 233 -81.46 -66.22 76.68
C LYS A 233 -80.85 -67.14 75.62
N ALA A 234 -79.87 -66.74 74.80
CA ALA A 234 -79.26 -67.67 73.86
C ALA A 234 -77.79 -67.34 73.59
N GLN A 235 -76.88 -68.14 74.15
CA GLN A 235 -75.44 -67.96 74.01
C GLN A 235 -74.79 -69.18 73.34
N LYS A 236 -73.78 -68.84 72.53
CA LYS A 236 -72.54 -69.58 72.15
C LYS A 236 -72.62 -70.45 70.88
N ASN A 237 -71.94 -70.04 69.79
CA ASN A 237 -70.48 -70.11 69.48
C ASN A 237 -69.95 -71.56 69.29
N PRO A 238 -68.84 -71.80 68.57
CA PRO A 238 -68.27 -71.16 67.37
C PRO A 238 -67.62 -72.20 66.38
N ALA A 239 -66.96 -71.65 65.34
CA ALA A 239 -65.81 -72.06 64.46
C ALA A 239 -64.94 -73.33 64.79
N PRO A 240 -63.82 -73.67 64.10
CA PRO A 240 -63.17 -73.21 62.82
C PRO A 240 -62.60 -74.39 61.95
N SER A 241 -61.87 -74.11 60.86
CA SER A 241 -60.45 -74.53 60.61
C SER A 241 -60.07 -74.59 59.12
N ASN A 242 -59.08 -73.77 58.72
CA ASN A 242 -58.43 -73.67 57.41
C ASN A 242 -56.91 -73.84 57.58
N GLU A 243 -56.30 -74.86 56.97
CA GLU A 243 -54.84 -75.02 56.92
C GLU A 243 -54.29 -75.43 55.54
N GLN A 244 -55.14 -75.67 54.53
CA GLN A 244 -54.69 -76.12 53.19
C GLN A 244 -54.55 -74.99 52.14
N THR A 245 -55.12 -73.80 52.39
CA THR A 245 -55.04 -72.66 51.46
C THR A 245 -53.68 -71.95 51.43
N ASN A 246 -52.91 -72.00 52.53
CA ASN A 246 -51.71 -71.17 52.68
C ASN A 246 -50.49 -71.63 51.86
N ILE A 247 -50.43 -72.90 51.45
CA ILE A 247 -49.26 -73.43 50.73
C ILE A 247 -49.38 -73.16 49.23
N GLU A 248 -50.58 -73.29 48.67
CA GLU A 248 -50.86 -72.96 47.26
C GLU A 248 -50.76 -71.46 47.00
N GLU A 249 -51.23 -70.64 47.95
CA GLU A 249 -51.12 -69.19 47.90
C GLU A 249 -49.64 -68.71 47.91
N ASN A 250 -48.79 -69.32 48.73
CA ASN A 250 -47.35 -69.01 48.76
C ASN A 250 -46.62 -69.42 47.47
N LEU A 251 -47.00 -70.53 46.84
CA LEU A 251 -46.38 -70.97 45.58
C LEU A 251 -46.84 -70.10 44.38
N ALA A 252 -48.10 -69.65 44.39
CA ALA A 252 -48.62 -68.70 43.42
C ALA A 252 -47.93 -67.33 43.56
N ALA A 253 -47.75 -66.84 44.79
CA ALA A 253 -47.06 -65.59 45.07
C ALA A 253 -45.61 -65.58 44.57
N GLU A 254 -44.84 -66.67 44.76
CA GLU A 254 -43.45 -66.71 44.31
C GLU A 254 -43.32 -66.82 42.77
N LYS A 255 -44.28 -67.47 42.10
CA LYS A 255 -44.35 -67.47 40.61
C LYS A 255 -44.68 -66.09 40.06
N GLU A 256 -45.61 -65.37 40.69
CA GLU A 256 -45.97 -64.01 40.32
C GLU A 256 -44.78 -63.05 40.49
N LYS A 257 -44.04 -63.19 41.60
CA LYS A 257 -42.80 -62.46 41.84
C LYS A 257 -41.74 -62.76 40.78
N ASN A 258 -41.55 -64.03 40.38
CA ASN A 258 -40.60 -64.38 39.32
C ASN A 258 -40.99 -63.81 37.95
N ASN A 259 -42.28 -63.80 37.64
CA ASN A 259 -42.80 -63.16 36.43
C ASN A 259 -42.58 -61.64 36.46
N SER A 260 -42.79 -61.01 37.62
CA SER A 260 -42.51 -59.58 37.80
C SER A 260 -41.02 -59.24 37.62
N LEU A 261 -40.12 -60.06 38.15
CA LEU A 261 -38.66 -59.89 37.99
C LEU A 261 -38.24 -60.05 36.53
N ASN A 262 -38.77 -61.04 35.81
CA ASN A 262 -38.49 -61.20 34.39
C ASN A 262 -38.98 -60.02 33.55
N SER A 263 -40.14 -59.44 33.91
CA SER A 263 -40.64 -58.24 33.24
C SER A 263 -39.73 -57.03 33.48
N GLU A 264 -39.18 -56.87 34.69
CA GLU A 264 -38.24 -55.78 35.00
C GLU A 264 -36.88 -55.99 34.32
N ILE A 265 -36.38 -57.23 34.23
CA ILE A 265 -35.17 -57.55 33.46
C ILE A 265 -35.34 -57.16 31.99
N GLN A 266 -36.48 -57.45 31.38
CA GLN A 266 -36.75 -57.04 30.00
C GLN A 266 -36.85 -55.52 29.85
N ARG A 267 -37.46 -54.83 30.83
CA ARG A 267 -37.52 -53.37 30.85
C ARG A 267 -36.12 -52.76 30.96
N LEU A 268 -35.27 -53.27 31.84
CA LEU A 268 -33.88 -52.83 32.01
C LEU A 268 -33.05 -53.07 30.75
N LEU A 269 -33.21 -54.21 30.06
CA LEU A 269 -32.58 -54.47 28.78
C LEU A 269 -32.97 -53.45 27.70
N SER A 270 -34.26 -53.11 27.61
CA SER A 270 -34.75 -52.08 26.67
C SER A 270 -34.17 -50.70 26.98
N VAL A 271 -34.10 -50.33 28.26
CA VAL A 271 -33.46 -49.07 28.70
C VAL A 271 -31.97 -49.07 28.36
N GLN A 272 -31.26 -50.19 28.58
CA GLN A 272 -29.84 -50.28 28.26
C GLN A 272 -29.58 -50.12 26.76
N GLN A 273 -30.42 -50.73 25.91
CA GLN A 273 -30.35 -50.56 24.46
C GLN A 273 -30.62 -49.10 24.04
N GLY A 274 -31.59 -48.44 24.68
CA GLY A 274 -31.87 -47.02 24.48
C GLY A 274 -30.69 -46.12 24.85
N LEU A 275 -30.04 -46.38 25.98
CA LEU A 275 -28.83 -45.65 26.41
C LEU A 275 -27.65 -45.87 25.46
N HIS A 276 -27.45 -47.09 24.96
CA HIS A 276 -26.42 -47.36 23.94
C HIS A 276 -26.68 -46.62 22.63
N ALA A 277 -27.93 -46.53 22.19
CA ALA A 277 -28.29 -45.75 21.00
C ALA A 277 -28.02 -44.25 21.20
N GLN A 278 -28.35 -43.70 22.37
CA GLN A 278 -28.06 -42.31 22.73
C GLN A 278 -26.55 -42.05 22.78
N LEU A 279 -25.77 -42.95 23.40
CA LEU A 279 -24.31 -42.85 23.44
C LEU A 279 -23.71 -42.85 22.03
N ARG A 280 -24.21 -43.71 21.14
CA ARG A 280 -23.75 -43.76 19.74
C ARG A 280 -24.06 -42.46 19.00
N LYS A 281 -25.24 -41.87 19.23
CA LYS A 281 -25.61 -40.57 18.65
C LYS A 281 -24.71 -39.44 19.18
N ALA A 282 -24.48 -39.39 20.49
CA ALA A 282 -23.58 -38.41 21.10
C ALA A 282 -22.13 -38.56 20.62
N MET A 283 -21.67 -39.79 20.37
CA MET A 283 -20.36 -40.05 19.77
C MET A 283 -20.27 -39.51 18.33
N GLY A 284 -21.30 -39.73 17.51
CA GLY A 284 -21.36 -39.16 16.15
C GLY A 284 -21.38 -37.64 16.15
N GLU A 285 -22.19 -37.02 17.01
CA GLU A 285 -22.22 -35.55 17.19
C GLU A 285 -20.85 -35.02 17.65
N LYS A 286 -20.16 -35.72 18.54
CA LYS A 286 -18.80 -35.36 18.96
C LYS A 286 -17.80 -35.45 17.80
N GLU A 287 -17.86 -36.50 16.99
CA GLU A 287 -16.99 -36.67 15.82
C GLU A 287 -17.20 -35.55 14.79
N GLU A 288 -18.46 -35.22 14.49
CA GLU A 288 -18.81 -34.09 13.62
C GLU A 288 -18.30 -32.75 14.16
N LEU A 289 -18.46 -32.50 15.47
CA LEU A 289 -17.92 -31.31 16.12
C LEU A 289 -16.38 -31.27 16.05
N THR A 290 -15.70 -32.40 16.22
CA THR A 290 -14.24 -32.46 16.09
C THR A 290 -13.77 -32.17 14.68
N SER A 291 -14.41 -32.73 13.65
CA SER A 291 -14.10 -32.40 12.25
C SER A 291 -14.37 -30.93 11.95
N ARG A 292 -15.45 -30.36 12.51
CA ARG A 292 -15.75 -28.94 12.34
C ARG A 292 -14.73 -28.03 13.00
N ILE A 293 -14.25 -28.39 14.19
CA ILE A 293 -13.17 -27.66 14.88
C ILE A 293 -11.88 -27.71 14.04
N GLU A 294 -11.56 -28.84 13.44
CA GLU A 294 -10.38 -28.99 12.58
C GLU A 294 -10.50 -28.13 11.30
N GLU A 295 -11.65 -28.15 10.63
CA GLU A 295 -11.93 -27.27 9.49
C GLU A 295 -11.80 -25.78 9.84
N LEU A 296 -12.37 -25.36 10.97
CA LEU A 296 -12.30 -23.97 11.43
C LEU A 296 -10.86 -23.59 11.79
N SER A 297 -10.11 -24.50 12.41
CA SER A 297 -8.69 -24.28 12.74
C SER A 297 -7.85 -24.11 11.48
N ASN A 298 -8.07 -24.95 10.45
CA ASN A 298 -7.41 -24.82 9.16
C ASN A 298 -7.79 -23.49 8.46
N SER A 299 -9.07 -23.10 8.52
CA SER A 299 -9.51 -21.81 7.97
C SER A 299 -8.85 -20.63 8.68
N LEU A 300 -8.76 -20.66 10.02
CA LEU A 300 -8.07 -19.64 10.80
C LEU A 300 -6.58 -19.57 10.45
N GLU A 301 -5.91 -20.71 10.26
CA GLU A 301 -4.50 -20.74 9.86
C GLU A 301 -4.30 -20.11 8.47
N THR A 302 -5.17 -20.42 7.50
CA THR A 302 -5.10 -19.76 6.18
C THR A 302 -5.37 -18.26 6.24
N LEU A 303 -6.28 -17.80 7.11
CA LEU A 303 -6.56 -16.39 7.32
C LEU A 303 -5.38 -15.68 7.98
N ARG A 304 -4.73 -16.33 8.95
CA ARG A 304 -3.53 -15.84 9.60
C ARG A 304 -2.38 -15.68 8.60
N ASN A 305 -2.12 -16.70 7.78
CA ASN A 305 -1.10 -16.62 6.73
C ASN A 305 -1.38 -15.48 5.73
N LYS A 306 -2.65 -15.28 5.34
CA LYS A 306 -3.06 -14.14 4.50
C LYS A 306 -2.85 -12.79 5.19
N HIS A 307 -3.13 -12.71 6.50
CA HIS A 307 -2.90 -11.49 7.28
C HIS A 307 -1.41 -11.17 7.39
N ASP A 308 -0.57 -12.16 7.68
CA ASP A 308 0.87 -11.98 7.80
C ASP A 308 1.51 -11.58 6.45
N TYR A 309 1.04 -12.15 5.34
CA TYR A 309 1.43 -11.72 4.00
C TYR A 309 1.05 -10.25 3.73
N LYS A 310 -0.20 -9.87 4.03
CA LYS A 310 -0.65 -8.48 3.87
C LYS A 310 0.13 -7.52 4.76
N LYS A 311 0.46 -7.92 5.99
CA LYS A 311 1.27 -7.12 6.90
C LYS A 311 2.68 -6.90 6.34
N ALA A 312 3.34 -7.95 5.86
CA ALA A 312 4.65 -7.83 5.21
C ALA A 312 4.59 -6.92 3.97
N GLU A 313 3.50 -6.97 3.20
CA GLU A 313 3.31 -6.08 2.06
C GLU A 313 3.11 -4.61 2.48
N THR A 314 2.34 -4.36 3.54
CA THR A 314 2.19 -3.00 4.08
C THR A 314 3.51 -2.43 4.61
N GLU A 315 4.36 -3.26 5.23
CA GLU A 315 5.69 -2.85 5.70
C GLU A 315 6.60 -2.48 4.53
N LYS A 316 6.58 -3.24 3.42
CA LYS A 316 7.32 -2.88 2.20
C LYS A 316 6.83 -1.57 1.58
N VAL A 317 5.52 -1.37 1.49
CA VAL A 317 4.94 -0.11 0.98
C VAL A 317 5.39 1.07 1.85
N GLN A 318 5.42 0.91 3.17
CA GLN A 318 5.89 1.94 4.08
C GLN A 318 7.38 2.25 3.89
N GLN A 319 8.23 1.22 3.69
CA GLN A 319 9.65 1.42 3.36
C GLN A 319 9.85 2.14 2.02
N LEU A 320 9.01 1.84 1.02
CA LEU A 320 9.05 2.54 -0.27
C LEU A 320 8.62 4.00 -0.14
N GLN A 321 7.59 4.29 0.68
CA GLN A 321 7.17 5.65 0.98
C GLN A 321 8.29 6.44 1.67
N GLU A 322 8.97 5.86 2.67
CA GLU A 322 10.09 6.53 3.34
C GLU A 322 11.26 6.82 2.39
N LYS A 323 11.56 5.89 1.46
CA LYS A 323 12.56 6.12 0.42
C LYS A 323 12.15 7.21 -0.56
N LEU A 324 10.88 7.27 -0.94
CA LEU A 324 10.36 8.31 -1.82
C LEU A 324 10.46 9.68 -1.15
N GLU A 325 10.09 9.78 0.13
CA GLU A 325 10.18 11.03 0.90
C GLU A 325 11.63 11.49 1.08
N LYS A 326 12.58 10.58 1.27
CA LYS A 326 14.02 10.90 1.24
C LYS A 326 14.48 11.43 -0.12
N ILE A 327 13.98 10.86 -1.22
CA ILE A 327 14.28 11.34 -2.57
C ILE A 327 13.70 12.75 -2.78
N ASP A 328 12.47 13.00 -2.34
CA ASP A 328 11.83 14.31 -2.44
C ASP A 328 12.58 15.38 -1.61
N GLN A 329 13.06 15.01 -0.41
CA GLN A 329 13.92 15.89 0.38
C GLN A 329 15.24 16.21 -0.34
N LEU A 330 15.90 15.21 -0.92
CA LEU A 330 17.12 15.42 -1.71
C LEU A 330 16.87 16.26 -2.97
N TYR A 331 15.71 16.08 -3.61
CA TYR A 331 15.32 16.88 -4.75
C TYR A 331 15.13 18.35 -4.35
N HIS A 332 14.44 18.62 -3.24
CA HIS A 332 14.26 19.97 -2.73
C HIS A 332 15.57 20.64 -2.32
N THR A 333 16.50 19.93 -1.65
CA THR A 333 17.80 20.51 -1.30
C THR A 333 18.65 20.78 -2.54
N ALA A 334 18.67 19.87 -3.51
CA ALA A 334 19.35 20.09 -4.79
C ALA A 334 18.74 21.28 -5.57
N GLN A 335 17.41 21.43 -5.54
CA GLN A 335 16.72 22.56 -6.15
C GLN A 335 17.07 23.89 -5.49
N GLN A 336 17.15 23.92 -4.15
CA GLN A 336 17.60 25.10 -3.40
C GLN A 336 19.04 25.47 -3.76
N GLN A 337 19.96 24.49 -3.75
CA GLN A 337 21.36 24.71 -4.16
C GLN A 337 21.47 25.22 -5.59
N HIS A 338 20.65 24.70 -6.51
CA HIS A 338 20.62 25.19 -7.89
C HIS A 338 20.16 26.65 -7.96
N GLN A 339 19.12 27.02 -7.20
CA GLN A 339 18.64 28.39 -7.16
C GLN A 339 19.67 29.34 -6.54
N GLU A 340 20.38 28.92 -5.50
CA GLU A 340 21.48 29.67 -4.89
C GLU A 340 22.64 29.88 -5.89
N ALA A 341 23.02 28.84 -6.62
CA ALA A 341 24.05 28.93 -7.65
C ALA A 341 23.65 29.91 -8.77
N ILE A 342 22.38 29.90 -9.21
CA ILE A 342 21.86 30.87 -10.17
C ILE A 342 21.96 32.31 -9.62
N ASN A 343 21.59 32.51 -8.36
CA ASN A 343 21.66 33.83 -7.73
C ASN A 343 23.12 34.31 -7.59
N GLN A 344 24.06 33.43 -7.24
CA GLN A 344 25.49 33.73 -7.19
C GLN A 344 26.03 34.10 -8.59
N MET A 345 25.71 33.31 -9.62
CA MET A 345 26.10 33.65 -10.99
C MET A 345 25.54 35.01 -11.44
N ALA A 346 24.33 35.37 -11.02
CA ALA A 346 23.74 36.67 -11.32
C ALA A 346 24.50 37.82 -10.63
N GLN A 347 24.92 37.63 -9.37
CA GLN A 347 25.75 38.60 -8.65
C GLN A 347 27.13 38.74 -9.31
N ASP A 348 27.82 37.64 -9.60
CA ASP A 348 29.10 37.63 -10.29
C ASP A 348 29.01 38.32 -11.67
N ALA A 349 27.90 38.11 -12.39
CA ALA A 349 27.66 38.78 -13.66
C ALA A 349 27.51 40.30 -13.47
N GLN A 350 26.78 40.76 -12.46
CA GLN A 350 26.66 42.18 -12.12
C GLN A 350 28.02 42.78 -11.76
N GLU A 351 28.81 42.12 -10.91
CA GLU A 351 30.16 42.57 -10.55
C GLU A 351 31.09 42.64 -11.77
N ARG A 352 31.06 41.63 -12.65
CA ARG A 352 31.81 41.64 -13.91
C ARG A 352 31.41 42.82 -14.79
N THR A 353 30.12 43.14 -14.92
CA THR A 353 29.69 44.32 -15.69
C THR A 353 30.15 45.63 -15.05
N ALA A 354 30.13 45.74 -13.72
CA ALA A 354 30.64 46.91 -13.01
C ALA A 354 32.15 47.10 -13.23
N LEU A 355 32.95 46.04 -13.07
CA LEU A 355 34.39 46.05 -13.34
C LEU A 355 34.70 46.36 -14.80
N GLN A 356 33.92 45.83 -15.75
CA GLN A 356 34.09 46.12 -17.17
C GLN A 356 33.82 47.60 -17.47
N ASN A 357 32.81 48.18 -16.82
CA ASN A 357 32.54 49.62 -16.90
C ASN A 357 33.67 50.45 -16.30
N GLU A 358 34.25 50.05 -15.16
CA GLU A 358 35.41 50.72 -14.58
C GLU A 358 36.66 50.63 -15.45
N LEU A 359 36.96 49.43 -15.98
CA LEU A 359 38.05 49.24 -16.95
C LEU A 359 37.87 50.13 -18.19
N SER A 360 36.62 50.32 -18.66
CA SER A 360 36.34 51.23 -19.77
C SER A 360 36.65 52.69 -19.42
N LYS A 361 36.33 53.12 -18.18
CA LYS A 361 36.64 54.48 -17.69
C LYS A 361 38.14 54.68 -17.55
N LEU A 362 38.86 53.71 -16.97
CA LEU A 362 40.32 53.76 -16.83
C LEU A 362 41.02 53.76 -18.19
N ARG A 363 40.58 52.92 -19.14
CA ARG A 363 41.09 52.93 -20.51
C ARG A 363 40.88 54.29 -21.19
N LYS A 364 39.72 54.92 -21.01
CA LYS A 364 39.47 56.28 -21.52
C LYS A 364 40.40 57.32 -20.89
N LYS A 365 40.66 57.25 -19.57
CA LYS A 365 41.60 58.14 -18.88
C LYS A 365 43.04 57.94 -19.38
N LEU A 366 43.48 56.68 -19.47
CA LEU A 366 44.83 56.33 -19.94
C LEU A 366 45.04 56.78 -21.39
N LYS A 367 44.01 56.62 -22.24
CA LYS A 367 44.04 57.10 -23.62
C LYS A 367 44.18 58.62 -23.70
N LYS A 368 43.41 59.37 -22.88
CA LYS A 368 43.56 60.82 -22.77
C LYS A 368 44.97 61.23 -22.34
N GLN A 369 45.52 60.59 -21.31
CA GLN A 369 46.89 60.85 -20.87
C GLN A 369 47.91 60.53 -21.97
N ALA A 370 47.74 59.43 -22.71
CA ALA A 370 48.60 59.09 -23.83
C ALA A 370 48.51 60.12 -24.98
N GLU A 371 47.31 60.63 -25.26
CA GLU A 371 47.10 61.73 -26.21
C GLU A 371 47.76 63.03 -25.73
N GLU A 372 47.65 63.36 -24.44
CA GLU A 372 48.30 64.50 -23.80
C GLU A 372 49.84 64.38 -23.87
N PHE A 373 50.41 63.22 -23.50
CA PHE A 373 51.84 62.95 -23.63
C PHE A 373 52.31 63.00 -25.09
N SER A 374 51.52 62.49 -26.04
CA SER A 374 51.81 62.59 -27.47
C SER A 374 51.86 64.04 -27.95
N GLN A 375 50.92 64.87 -27.50
CA GLN A 375 50.91 66.30 -27.79
C GLN A 375 52.13 67.00 -27.19
N GLU A 376 52.47 66.72 -25.93
CA GLU A 376 53.68 67.24 -25.29
C GLU A 376 54.95 66.82 -26.05
N LEU A 377 55.08 65.54 -26.44
CA LEU A 377 56.21 65.04 -27.23
C LEU A 377 56.32 65.74 -28.58
N ASN A 378 55.20 66.03 -29.24
CA ASN A 378 55.18 66.78 -30.50
C ASN A 378 55.55 68.26 -30.29
N THR A 379 55.17 68.87 -29.17
CA THR A 379 55.63 70.23 -28.84
C THR A 379 57.12 70.28 -28.51
N LEU A 380 57.64 69.28 -27.80
CA LEU A 380 59.07 69.14 -27.50
C LEU A 380 59.89 68.87 -28.77
N LYS A 381 59.42 68.00 -29.67
CA LYS A 381 60.06 67.80 -30.99
C LYS A 381 60.09 69.07 -31.84
N LYS A 382 59.04 69.89 -31.80
CA LYS A 382 59.04 71.22 -32.43
C LYS A 382 60.05 72.17 -31.78
N GLN A 383 60.27 72.07 -30.47
CA GLN A 383 61.32 72.83 -29.78
C GLN A 383 62.74 72.27 -30.06
N GLU A 384 62.87 70.97 -30.29
CA GLU A 384 64.13 70.32 -30.71
C GLU A 384 64.48 70.61 -32.18
N GLU A 385 63.51 70.72 -33.08
CA GLU A 385 63.73 71.17 -34.46
C GLU A 385 64.21 72.63 -34.52
N VAL A 386 63.88 73.46 -33.52
CA VAL A 386 64.42 74.82 -33.35
C VAL A 386 65.84 74.81 -32.75
N LYS A 387 66.32 73.68 -32.23
CA LYS A 387 67.64 73.52 -31.59
C LYS A 387 68.61 72.61 -32.36
N LYS A 388 68.36 72.33 -33.64
CA LYS A 388 69.38 71.71 -34.51
C LYS A 388 70.41 72.74 -34.98
N GLU A 389 71.17 73.28 -34.04
CA GLU A 389 72.55 73.69 -34.27
C GLU A 389 73.40 73.18 -33.09
N ASN A 390 74.38 72.36 -33.48
CA ASN A 390 75.52 71.83 -32.73
C ASN A 390 75.34 70.52 -31.91
N PRO A 391 76.10 69.46 -32.28
CA PRO A 391 76.12 68.19 -31.59
C PRO A 391 77.12 68.22 -30.43
N ALA A 392 76.68 67.85 -29.23
CA ALA A 392 77.57 67.54 -28.13
C ALA A 392 77.18 66.16 -27.58
N THR A 393 78.05 65.20 -27.88
CA THR A 393 78.12 63.86 -27.30
C THR A 393 78.04 63.95 -25.77
N ILE A 394 77.03 63.32 -25.17
CA ILE A 394 76.99 63.10 -23.72
C ILE A 394 77.04 61.60 -23.45
N PHE A 395 78.12 61.26 -22.75
CA PHE A 395 78.49 59.98 -22.18
C PHE A 395 77.36 59.40 -21.33
N ILE A 396 77.02 58.14 -21.60
CA ILE A 396 76.12 57.32 -20.77
C ILE A 396 76.88 57.00 -19.47
N LYS A 397 76.37 57.49 -18.33
CA LYS A 397 76.74 56.96 -17.01
C LYS A 397 75.90 55.70 -16.73
N PRO A 398 76.49 54.60 -16.23
CA PRO A 398 75.74 53.42 -15.83
C PRO A 398 74.77 53.77 -14.70
N ILE A 399 73.53 53.30 -14.80
CA ILE A 399 72.54 53.35 -13.72
C ILE A 399 72.92 52.27 -12.71
N GLU A 400 73.19 52.66 -11.47
CA GLU A 400 73.21 51.75 -10.32
C GLU A 400 71.78 51.25 -10.08
N LEU A 401 71.54 49.97 -10.36
CA LEU A 401 70.31 49.27 -9.98
C LEU A 401 70.36 48.95 -8.49
N ASP A 402 69.93 49.88 -7.65
CA ASP A 402 69.57 49.55 -6.27
C ASP A 402 68.14 48.99 -6.23
N ASN A 403 68.01 47.71 -6.61
CA ASN A 403 67.10 46.74 -5.98
C ASN A 403 67.14 45.38 -6.71
N ASP A 404 68.21 44.62 -6.48
CA ASP A 404 68.28 43.19 -6.79
C ASP A 404 67.48 42.33 -5.79
N ASN A 405 66.28 42.77 -5.40
CA ASN A 405 65.41 42.05 -4.47
C ASN A 405 64.30 41.23 -5.17
N TRP A 406 64.46 40.94 -6.46
CA TRP A 406 63.51 40.15 -7.26
C TRP A 406 64.01 38.74 -7.59
N LEU A 407 65.20 38.36 -7.12
CA LEU A 407 65.76 37.01 -7.26
C LEU A 407 66.15 36.38 -5.91
N VAL A 408 65.26 36.45 -4.92
CA VAL A 408 65.33 35.55 -3.77
C VAL A 408 64.52 34.31 -4.09
N SER A 409 65.19 33.25 -4.54
CA SER A 409 64.64 31.89 -4.43
C SER A 409 64.24 31.68 -2.97
N PRO A 410 63.04 31.17 -2.65
CA PRO A 410 62.71 30.84 -1.27
C PRO A 410 63.81 29.93 -0.73
N LYS A 411 64.35 30.28 0.45
CA LYS A 411 65.42 29.49 1.10
C LYS A 411 64.97 28.02 1.10
N PRO A 412 65.86 27.07 0.74
CA PRO A 412 65.52 25.66 0.85
C PRO A 412 65.17 25.39 2.32
N ASP A 413 63.95 24.89 2.54
CA ASP A 413 63.44 24.55 3.87
C ASP A 413 64.49 23.75 4.65
N THR A 414 64.73 24.15 5.89
CA THR A 414 65.61 23.43 6.80
C THR A 414 65.10 21.99 6.94
N PRO A 415 65.95 20.94 7.00
CA PRO A 415 65.49 19.54 7.04
C PRO A 415 64.44 19.26 8.12
N GLU A 416 64.51 19.94 9.27
CA GLU A 416 63.53 19.86 10.35
C GLU A 416 62.14 20.41 9.97
N GLU A 417 62.08 21.43 9.12
CA GLU A 417 60.83 22.08 8.70
C GLU A 417 60.10 21.27 7.63
N ILE A 418 60.86 20.61 6.75
CA ILE A 418 60.33 19.60 5.81
C ILE A 418 59.78 18.39 6.58
N GLU A 419 60.47 17.96 7.62
CA GLU A 419 60.07 16.81 8.43
C GLU A 419 58.84 17.12 9.28
N GLN A 420 58.73 18.34 9.83
CA GLN A 420 57.52 18.82 10.51
C GLN A 420 56.33 18.94 9.56
N ARG A 421 56.53 19.47 8.34
CA ARG A 421 55.45 19.57 7.35
C ARG A 421 54.97 18.19 6.88
N ARG A 422 55.89 17.25 6.65
CA ARG A 422 55.55 15.86 6.33
C ARG A 422 54.91 15.13 7.52
N ALA A 423 55.34 15.40 8.75
CA ALA A 423 54.72 14.85 9.96
C ALA A 423 53.30 15.39 10.15
N ALA A 424 53.08 16.68 9.91
CA ALA A 424 51.75 17.30 9.94
C ALA A 424 50.83 16.75 8.85
N GLU A 425 51.35 16.57 7.63
CA GLU A 425 50.58 15.99 6.52
C GLU A 425 50.27 14.49 6.74
N ARG A 426 51.19 13.74 7.36
CA ARG A 426 50.95 12.35 7.79
C ARG A 426 49.95 12.26 8.94
N ALA A 427 50.01 13.19 9.90
CA ALA A 427 49.04 13.26 11.00
C ALA A 427 47.64 13.55 10.46
N ARG A 428 47.52 14.52 9.55
CA ARG A 428 46.24 14.86 8.92
C ARG A 428 45.68 13.72 8.06
N LYS A 429 46.52 13.02 7.28
CA LYS A 429 46.07 11.82 6.56
C LYS A 429 45.63 10.69 7.47
N LYS A 430 46.31 10.51 8.61
CA LYS A 430 45.96 9.48 9.59
C LYS A 430 44.64 9.79 10.30
N GLU A 431 44.37 11.07 10.55
CA GLU A 431 43.10 11.55 11.11
C GLU A 431 41.94 11.38 10.10
N GLU A 432 42.15 11.73 8.82
CA GLU A 432 41.19 11.49 7.74
C GLU A 432 40.92 9.98 7.52
N GLU A 433 41.95 9.13 7.64
CA GLU A 433 41.81 7.67 7.54
C GLU A 433 41.10 7.06 8.77
N GLU A 434 41.34 7.59 9.98
CA GLU A 434 40.65 7.17 11.20
C GLU A 434 39.17 7.60 11.21
N GLU A 435 38.84 8.79 10.71
CA GLU A 435 37.45 9.21 10.50
C GLU A 435 36.74 8.36 9.44
N ALA A 436 37.40 8.04 8.32
CA ALA A 436 36.85 7.16 7.31
C ALA A 436 36.63 5.73 7.85
N ALA A 437 37.52 5.25 8.71
CA ALA A 437 37.37 3.96 9.39
C ALA A 437 36.22 3.98 10.41
N ARG A 438 36.04 5.09 11.16
CA ARG A 438 34.88 5.28 12.06
C ARG A 438 33.56 5.32 11.31
N LEU A 439 33.48 6.05 10.21
CA LEU A 439 32.27 6.11 9.37
C LEU A 439 31.92 4.75 8.77
N LYS A 440 32.92 3.97 8.33
CA LYS A 440 32.70 2.58 7.89
C LYS A 440 32.27 1.66 9.03
N ALA A 441 32.84 1.81 10.22
CA ALA A 441 32.44 1.03 11.39
C ALA A 441 31.01 1.37 11.86
N GLU A 442 30.60 2.64 11.75
CA GLU A 442 29.23 3.10 12.04
C GLU A 442 28.21 2.52 11.06
N GLN A 443 28.54 2.46 9.76
CA GLN A 443 27.68 1.84 8.74
C GLN A 443 27.55 0.32 8.88
N ASN A 444 28.53 -0.34 9.53
CA ASN A 444 28.58 -1.79 9.66
C ASN A 444 28.21 -2.29 11.06
N LYS A 445 27.73 -1.42 11.97
CA LYS A 445 27.16 -1.85 13.26
C LYS A 445 25.82 -2.55 12.99
N PRO A 446 25.65 -3.82 13.39
CA PRO A 446 24.36 -4.49 13.34
C PRO A 446 23.36 -3.73 14.22
N ASN A 447 22.17 -3.48 13.69
CA ASN A 447 21.12 -2.74 14.36
C ASN A 447 20.75 -3.44 15.69
N PRO A 448 20.84 -2.78 16.87
CA PRO A 448 20.56 -3.41 18.16
C PRO A 448 19.12 -3.93 18.30
N ALA A 449 18.21 -3.50 17.41
CA ALA A 449 16.85 -4.02 17.30
C ALA A 449 16.75 -5.44 16.71
N GLN A 450 17.81 -5.99 16.12
CA GLN A 450 17.84 -7.38 15.62
C GLN A 450 18.36 -8.40 16.64
N MET A 451 18.90 -7.95 17.78
CA MET A 451 19.44 -8.83 18.84
C MET A 451 18.47 -9.07 20.01
N SER A 452 17.26 -8.50 19.99
CA SER A 452 16.23 -8.71 21.02
C SER A 452 15.17 -9.75 20.64
N LEU A 453 15.49 -10.67 19.71
CA LEU A 453 14.56 -11.69 19.21
C LEU A 453 15.18 -13.10 19.15
N TRP A 454 16.08 -13.37 20.11
CA TRP A 454 16.44 -14.73 20.52
C TRP A 454 16.11 -14.94 21.99
#